data_AF-X1K0R4-F1
#
_entry.id   AF-X1K0R4-F1
#
_cell.length_a   1.000
_cell.length_b   1.000
_cell.length_c   1.000
_cell.angle_alpha   90.00
_cell.angle_beta   90.00
_cell.angle_gamma   90.00
#
_symmetry.space_group_name_H-M   'P 1'
#
loop_
_entity.id
_entity.type
_entity.pdbx_description
1 polymer ?
#
loop_
_entity_poly.entity_id
_entity_poly.type
_entity_poly.pdbx_seq_one_letter_code
_entity_poly.pdbx_strand_id
1 'polypeptide(L)'
;ILKDPPSLLDGVKFTLESLYQKYPLGLVSDSGFTPGRILRKILQSLGVLKFFDCTVFSDEVGYNKPNSLMFNQALKLLKVQPGPDDGGQSYRDEPI
;
A
#
# COMPACT_ATOMS: atom_id res chain seq x y z
N ILE A 1 7.75 -10.82 -15.17
CA ILE A 1 6.34 -10.54 -14.77
C ILE A 1 5.69 -11.91 -14.56
N LEU A 2 4.78 -12.06 -13.58
CA LEU A 2 4.15 -13.35 -13.25
C LEU A 2 3.47 -13.96 -14.49
N LYS A 3 3.53 -15.29 -14.61
CA LYS A 3 2.92 -16.02 -15.74
C LYS A 3 1.39 -15.96 -15.71
N ASP A 4 0.81 -15.83 -14.52
CA ASP A 4 -0.64 -15.70 -14.31
C ASP A 4 -0.89 -14.72 -13.14
N PRO A 5 -1.04 -13.42 -13.41
CA PRO A 5 -1.31 -12.45 -12.35
C PRO A 5 -2.78 -12.53 -11.90
N PRO A 6 -3.08 -12.30 -10.62
CA PRO A 6 -4.45 -12.28 -10.14
C PRO A 6 -5.26 -11.18 -10.86
N SER A 7 -6.52 -11.49 -11.17
CA SER A 7 -7.47 -10.50 -11.65
C SER A 7 -7.93 -9.59 -10.50
N LEU A 8 -8.36 -8.37 -10.84
CA LEU A 8 -9.04 -7.52 -9.89
C LEU A 8 -10.42 -8.09 -9.58
N LEU A 9 -10.86 -7.98 -8.33
CA LEU A 9 -12.25 -8.21 -7.97
C LEU A 9 -13.16 -7.18 -8.65
N ASP A 10 -14.40 -7.56 -8.87
CA ASP A 10 -15.41 -6.68 -9.44
C ASP A 10 -15.57 -5.40 -8.59
N GLY A 11 -15.76 -4.27 -9.28
CA GLY A 11 -15.93 -2.96 -8.64
C GLY A 11 -14.64 -2.26 -8.19
N VAL A 12 -13.48 -2.94 -8.12
CA VAL A 12 -12.23 -2.31 -7.65
C VAL A 12 -11.87 -1.04 -8.42
N LYS A 13 -11.96 -1.08 -9.76
CA LYS A 13 -11.65 0.09 -10.59
C LYS A 13 -12.61 1.25 -10.33
N PHE A 14 -13.91 0.97 -10.25
CA PHE A 14 -14.94 1.97 -9.97
C PHE A 14 -14.76 2.61 -8.58
N THR A 15 -14.45 1.80 -7.58
CA THR A 15 -14.18 2.26 -6.21
C THR A 15 -12.93 3.14 -6.17
N LEU A 16 -11.82 2.72 -6.78
CA LEU A 16 -10.59 3.51 -6.82
C LEU A 16 -10.79 4.83 -7.56
N GLU A 17 -11.50 4.82 -8.70
CA GLU A 17 -11.80 6.03 -9.46
C GLU A 17 -12.66 7.01 -8.64
N SER A 18 -13.68 6.52 -7.93
CA SER A 18 -14.55 7.34 -7.09
C SER A 18 -13.82 7.95 -5.88
N LEU A 19 -12.86 7.21 -5.30
CA LEU A 19 -12.08 7.66 -4.15
C LEU A 19 -10.95 8.61 -4.54
N TYR A 20 -10.25 8.33 -5.64
CA TYR A 20 -9.11 9.13 -6.11
C TYR A 20 -9.50 10.58 -6.46
N GLN A 21 -10.76 10.79 -6.86
CA GLN A 21 -11.30 12.14 -7.08
C GLN A 21 -11.51 12.95 -5.79
N LYS A 22 -11.51 12.30 -4.63
CA LYS A 22 -11.89 12.90 -3.34
C LYS A 22 -10.76 12.91 -2.30
N TYR A 23 -9.86 11.93 -2.37
CA TYR A 23 -8.84 11.70 -1.35
C TYR A 23 -7.51 11.32 -2.00
N PRO A 24 -6.36 11.75 -1.41
CA PRO A 24 -5.08 11.10 -1.69
C PRO A 24 -5.13 9.63 -1.26
N LEU A 25 -4.65 8.73 -2.10
CA LEU A 25 -4.69 7.29 -1.85
C LEU A 25 -3.28 6.71 -1.72
N GLY A 26 -3.03 6.02 -0.60
CA GLY A 26 -1.83 5.24 -0.37
C GLY A 26 -2.12 3.74 -0.30
N LEU A 27 -1.26 2.92 -0.90
CA LEU A 27 -1.29 1.46 -0.74
C LEU A 27 -0.19 1.00 0.22
N VAL A 28 -0.54 0.26 1.27
CA VAL A 28 0.41 -0.36 2.21
C VAL A 28 0.24 -1.88 2.20
N SER A 29 1.27 -2.59 1.71
CA SER A 29 1.17 -4.03 1.43
C SER A 29 2.41 -4.77 1.90
N ASP A 30 2.22 -5.91 2.57
CA ASP A 30 3.34 -6.80 2.86
C ASP A 30 3.72 -7.55 1.59
N SER A 31 5.01 -7.56 1.28
CA SER A 31 5.61 -8.30 0.18
C SER A 31 6.34 -9.51 0.76
N GLY A 32 5.70 -10.66 0.73
CA GLY A 32 6.31 -11.94 1.11
C GLY A 32 7.23 -12.46 -0.01
N PHE A 33 6.86 -13.59 -0.63
CA PHE A 33 7.63 -14.16 -1.74
C PHE A 33 7.71 -13.29 -2.99
N THR A 34 6.79 -12.34 -3.16
CA THR A 34 6.75 -11.45 -4.33
C THR A 34 7.22 -10.05 -3.92
N PRO A 35 8.40 -9.60 -4.39
CA PRO A 35 8.92 -8.27 -4.05
C PRO A 35 7.99 -7.13 -4.45
N GLY A 36 8.01 -6.03 -3.70
CA GLY A 36 7.21 -4.83 -3.94
C GLY A 36 7.34 -4.29 -5.36
N ARG A 37 8.56 -4.30 -5.92
CA ARG A 37 8.82 -3.92 -7.32
C ARG A 37 8.04 -4.75 -8.35
N ILE A 38 7.73 -6.01 -8.04
CA ILE A 38 6.93 -6.89 -8.91
C ILE A 38 5.45 -6.60 -8.71
N LEU A 39 5.00 -6.46 -7.45
CA LEU A 39 3.62 -6.06 -7.13
C LEU A 39 3.25 -4.73 -7.81
N ARG A 40 4.15 -3.74 -7.77
CA ARG A 40 4.01 -2.46 -8.46
C ARG A 40 3.79 -2.62 -9.97
N LYS A 41 4.54 -3.51 -10.62
CA LYS A 41 4.36 -3.83 -12.05
C LYS A 41 3.01 -4.51 -12.33
N ILE A 42 2.54 -5.38 -11.44
CA ILE A 42 1.22 -6.02 -11.57
C ILE A 42 0.13 -4.94 -11.49
N LEU A 43 0.15 -4.08 -10.47
CA LEU A 43 -0.81 -2.97 -10.32
C LEU A 43 -0.81 -2.04 -11.53
N GLN A 44 0.37 -1.78 -12.10
CA GLN A 44 0.51 -0.99 -13.32
C GLN A 44 -0.15 -1.71 -14.52
N SER A 45 0.11 -3.00 -14.71
CA SER A 45 -0.49 -3.80 -15.79
C SER A 45 -2.01 -3.94 -15.67
N LEU A 46 -2.53 -3.97 -14.45
CA LEU A 46 -3.97 -3.97 -14.16
C LEU A 46 -4.61 -2.58 -14.31
N GLY A 47 -3.80 -1.55 -14.55
CA GLY A 47 -4.23 -0.17 -14.78
C GLY A 47 -4.70 0.56 -13.53
N VAL A 48 -4.38 0.05 -12.34
CA VAL A 48 -4.84 0.62 -11.05
C VAL A 48 -3.75 1.37 -10.30
N LEU A 49 -2.47 1.17 -10.64
CA LEU A 49 -1.37 1.87 -9.97
C LEU A 49 -1.54 3.40 -10.02
N LYS A 50 -2.09 3.92 -11.12
CA LYS A 50 -2.33 5.36 -11.34
C LYS A 50 -3.25 6.03 -10.32
N PHE A 51 -4.04 5.24 -9.57
CA PHE A 51 -4.94 5.77 -8.54
C PHE A 51 -4.26 5.94 -7.19
N PHE A 52 -3.01 5.48 -7.01
CA PHE A 52 -2.30 5.59 -5.75
C PHE A 52 -1.20 6.65 -5.86
N ASP A 53 -1.25 7.66 -5.00
CA ASP A 53 -0.22 8.70 -4.90
C ASP A 53 1.09 8.13 -4.33
N CYS A 54 0.99 7.09 -3.50
CA CYS A 54 2.15 6.32 -3.07
C CYS A 54 1.82 4.84 -2.87
N THR A 55 2.84 3.99 -2.99
CA THR A 55 2.74 2.59 -2.54
C THR A 55 3.95 2.26 -1.67
N VAL A 56 3.70 1.56 -0.58
CA VAL A 56 4.67 1.15 0.43
C VAL A 56 4.62 -0.37 0.55
N PHE A 57 5.78 -1.01 0.37
CA PHE A 57 5.94 -2.46 0.46
C PHE A 57 6.91 -2.84 1.58
N SER A 58 6.65 -3.95 2.27
CA SER A 58 7.46 -4.34 3.43
C SER A 58 8.91 -4.67 3.10
N ASP A 59 9.20 -5.15 1.89
CA ASP A 59 10.57 -5.39 1.40
C ASP A 59 11.33 -4.08 1.14
N GLU A 60 10.61 -2.99 0.84
CA GLU A 60 11.18 -1.65 0.64
C GLU A 60 11.40 -0.93 1.98
N VAL A 61 10.58 -1.21 2.99
CA VAL A 61 10.64 -0.58 4.33
C VAL A 61 11.48 -1.38 5.33
N GLY A 62 11.59 -2.70 5.17
CA GLY A 62 12.27 -3.60 6.10
C GLY A 62 11.39 -4.12 7.27
N TYR A 63 10.09 -3.83 7.25
CA TYR A 63 9.14 -4.21 8.31
C TYR A 63 7.82 -4.66 7.69
N ASN A 64 7.17 -5.66 8.29
CA ASN A 64 5.80 -6.04 7.93
C ASN A 64 4.77 -5.30 8.79
N LYS A 65 3.54 -5.19 8.29
CA LYS A 65 2.40 -4.85 9.14
C LYS A 65 2.27 -5.89 10.27
N PRO A 66 1.79 -5.48 11.46
CA PRO A 66 1.23 -4.16 11.77
C PRO A 66 2.24 -3.12 12.26
N ASN A 67 3.55 -3.31 12.05
CA ASN A 67 4.55 -2.34 12.51
C ASN A 67 4.24 -0.92 12.01
N SER A 68 4.32 0.06 12.92
CA SER A 68 3.93 1.45 12.68
C SER A 68 4.72 2.13 11.57
N LEU A 69 5.98 1.72 11.33
CA LEU A 69 6.84 2.28 10.29
C LEU A 69 6.27 2.10 8.88
N MET A 70 5.51 1.02 8.64
CA MET A 70 4.81 0.81 7.37
C MET A 70 3.79 1.91 7.09
N PHE A 71 3.03 2.31 8.11
CA PHE A 71 2.02 3.35 8.00
C PHE A 71 2.63 4.74 8.02
N ASN A 72 3.62 4.97 8.90
CA ASN A 72 4.35 6.24 8.98
C ASN A 72 5.03 6.59 7.67
N GLN A 73 5.59 5.61 6.96
CA GLN A 73 6.18 5.82 5.63
C GLN A 73 5.12 6.26 4.62
N ALA A 74 3.92 5.67 4.63
CA ALA A 74 2.83 6.09 3.76
C ALA A 74 2.35 7.51 4.08
N LEU A 75 2.13 7.82 5.36
CA LEU A 75 1.74 9.16 5.84
C LEU A 75 2.76 10.22 5.42
N LYS A 76 4.07 9.93 5.55
CA LYS A 76 5.16 10.80 5.11
C LYS A 76 5.13 11.04 3.60
N LEU A 77 4.93 10.00 2.79
CA LEU A 77 4.86 10.12 1.33
C LEU A 77 3.64 10.92 0.88
N LEU A 78 2.50 10.71 1.54
CA LEU A 78 1.25 11.45 1.31
C LEU A 78 1.26 12.87 1.90
N LYS A 79 2.25 13.19 2.75
CA LYS A 79 2.38 14.46 3.47
C LYS A 79 1.15 14.79 4.33
N VAL A 80 0.58 13.77 4.97
CA VAL A 80 -0.56 13.91 5.88
C VAL A 80 -0.16 13.49 7.29
N GLN A 81 -0.89 13.99 8.28
CA GLN A 81 -0.75 13.56 9.67
C GLN A 81 -1.73 12.41 9.95
N PRO A 82 -1.39 11.47 10.84
CA PRO A 82 -2.36 10.47 11.30
C PRO A 82 -3.55 11.18 11.95
N GLY A 83 -4.74 10.62 11.75
CA GLY A 83 -5.93 11.04 12.50
C GLY A 83 -5.81 10.69 13.98
N PRO A 84 -6.80 11.07 14.80
CA PRO A 84 -6.88 10.63 16.18
C PRO A 84 -6.81 9.10 16.24
N ASP A 85 -5.84 8.60 16.99
CA ASP A 85 -5.63 7.18 17.21
C ASP A 85 -6.82 6.63 18.03
N ASP A 86 -7.56 5.67 17.47
CA ASP A 86 -8.66 4.97 18.15
C ASP A 86 -8.16 3.81 19.03
N GLY A 87 -6.83 3.70 19.22
CA GLY A 87 -6.20 2.72 20.11
C GLY A 87 -5.53 1.56 19.36
N GLY A 88 -5.10 1.78 18.13
CA GLY A 88 -4.29 0.80 17.39
C GLY A 88 -2.92 0.63 18.06
N GLN A 89 -2.58 -0.59 18.48
CA GLN A 89 -1.40 -0.85 19.31
C GLN A 89 -0.11 -0.17 18.80
N SER A 90 0.62 0.47 19.70
CA SER A 90 2.01 0.84 19.47
C SER A 90 2.85 -0.43 19.37
N TYR A 91 3.09 -0.90 18.14
CA TYR A 91 3.87 -2.09 17.86
C TYR A 91 5.36 -1.77 18.05
N ARG A 92 6.00 -2.48 18.97
CA ARG A 92 7.44 -2.35 19.25
C ARG A 92 8.27 -2.72 18.02
N ASP A 93 9.29 -1.92 17.78
CA ASP A 93 10.17 -2.04 16.62
C ASP A 93 11.24 -3.13 16.85
N GLU A 94 11.13 -4.24 16.12
CA GLU A 94 12.21 -5.23 15.94
C GLU A 94 12.37 -5.44 14.44
N PRO A 95 13.54 -5.12 13.84
CA PRO A 95 13.80 -5.38 12.43
C PRO A 95 13.97 -6.87 12.14
N ILE A 96 13.71 -7.27 10.89
CA ILE A 96 13.89 -8.63 10.37
C ILE A 96 15.35 -8.86 9.97
#